data_AF-A0A1A0MGC7-F1
#
_entry.id   AF-A0A1A0MGC7-F1
#
_cell.length_a   1.000
_cell.length_b   1.000
_cell.length_c   1.000
_cell.angle_alpha   90.00
_cell.angle_beta   90.00
_cell.angle_gamma   90.00
#
_symmetry.space_group_name_H-M   'P 1'
#
loop_
_entity.id
_entity.type
_entity.pdbx_description
1 polymer ?
#
loop_
_entity_poly.entity_id
_entity_poly.type
_entity_poly.pdbx_seq_one_letter_code
_entity_poly.pdbx_strand_id
1 'polypeptide(L)'
;MSVNPGPNEPGGSHRPQTPPPGDAVPTVRLSHLRQSPQQMVSQAREQAARGAQRTRRTVDLPVATHRALDIWQRDAADRLGVARVTGQEVLAALVDQLLADPKLAAQITRAIQARR
;
A
#
# COMPACT_ATOMS: atom_id res chain seq x y z
N MET A 1 14.45 -45.10 -34.66
CA MET A 1 15.52 -44.52 -33.82
C MET A 1 14.90 -43.31 -33.11
N SER A 2 14.24 -43.56 -31.97
CA SER A 2 14.77 -43.43 -30.61
C SER A 2 14.72 -41.98 -30.13
N VAL A 3 13.64 -41.67 -29.42
CA VAL A 3 13.48 -40.49 -28.59
C VAL A 3 14.38 -40.61 -27.35
N ASN A 4 15.15 -39.57 -27.04
CA ASN A 4 15.91 -39.48 -25.80
C ASN A 4 15.81 -38.04 -25.27
N PRO A 5 14.99 -37.80 -24.23
CA PRO A 5 15.01 -36.57 -23.46
C PRO A 5 15.92 -36.74 -22.24
N GLY A 6 16.97 -35.94 -22.14
CA GLY A 6 17.80 -35.82 -20.93
C GLY A 6 17.98 -34.35 -20.56
N PRO A 7 17.47 -33.90 -19.40
CA PRO A 7 17.87 -32.65 -18.80
C PRO A 7 19.17 -32.82 -17.98
N ASN A 8 20.07 -31.90 -18.22
CA ASN A 8 21.38 -31.72 -17.60
C ASN A 8 21.24 -31.24 -16.13
N GLU A 9 21.73 -32.00 -15.14
CA GLU A 9 22.01 -31.49 -13.79
C GLU A 9 23.34 -30.70 -13.80
N PRO A 10 23.62 -29.77 -12.86
CA PRO A 10 24.20 -30.21 -11.57
C PRO A 10 23.90 -29.31 -10.34
N GLY A 11 23.93 -29.94 -9.16
CA GLY A 11 24.68 -29.39 -8.02
C GLY A 11 23.90 -28.99 -6.76
N GLY A 12 24.21 -29.65 -5.64
CA GLY A 12 24.15 -29.02 -4.31
C GLY A 12 23.35 -29.73 -3.20
N SER A 13 23.72 -30.96 -2.85
CA SER A 13 23.24 -31.66 -1.64
C SER A 13 23.74 -31.01 -0.35
N HIS A 14 22.88 -30.37 0.45
CA HIS A 14 23.14 -30.11 1.87
C HIS A 14 21.84 -30.20 2.70
N ARG A 15 21.59 -31.40 3.25
CA ARG A 15 20.59 -31.66 4.29
C ARG A 15 21.31 -31.64 5.65
N PRO A 16 20.99 -30.74 6.59
CA PRO A 16 21.49 -30.86 7.95
C PRO A 16 20.69 -31.92 8.72
N GLN A 17 21.43 -32.84 9.31
CA GLN A 17 20.96 -33.95 10.14
C GLN A 17 20.67 -33.47 11.57
N THR A 18 19.72 -34.14 12.20
CA THR A 18 19.29 -34.03 13.60
C THR A 18 20.44 -34.26 14.59
N PRO A 19 20.57 -33.49 15.69
CA PRO A 19 21.48 -33.82 16.78
C PRO A 19 20.87 -34.86 17.76
N PRO A 20 21.69 -35.73 18.40
CA PRO A 20 21.25 -36.76 19.36
C PRO A 20 20.87 -36.19 20.73
N PRO A 21 20.17 -36.97 21.59
CA PRO A 21 19.66 -36.52 22.88
C PRO A 21 20.72 -36.70 23.98
N GLY A 22 20.99 -35.66 24.75
CA GLY A 22 21.85 -35.73 25.94
C GLY A 22 22.05 -34.35 26.56
N ASP A 23 21.47 -34.15 27.75
CA ASP A 23 21.74 -33.12 28.74
C ASP A 23 22.26 -31.74 28.29
N ALA A 24 21.34 -30.81 28.02
CA ALA A 24 21.66 -29.38 28.04
C ALA A 24 20.51 -28.57 28.67
N VAL A 25 20.79 -28.11 29.90
CA VAL A 25 20.09 -27.12 30.71
C VAL A 25 19.51 -25.96 29.86
N PRO A 26 18.26 -25.51 30.08
CA PRO A 26 17.74 -24.32 29.39
C PRO A 26 18.46 -23.08 29.92
N THR A 27 19.55 -22.70 29.26
CA THR A 27 20.19 -21.40 29.50
C THR A 27 19.29 -20.33 28.93
N VAL A 28 18.45 -19.75 29.79
CA VAL A 28 17.67 -18.54 29.53
C VAL A 28 18.66 -17.42 29.24
N ARG A 29 18.88 -17.12 27.94
CA ARG A 29 19.78 -16.07 27.51
C ARG A 29 19.15 -14.72 27.84
N LEU A 30 19.58 -14.15 28.97
CA LEU A 30 19.21 -12.84 29.48
C LEU A 30 19.52 -11.74 28.44
N SER A 31 18.55 -11.47 27.57
CA SER A 31 18.66 -10.50 26.47
C SER A 31 18.09 -9.14 26.91
N HIS A 32 18.65 -8.56 27.98
CA HIS A 32 18.09 -7.36 28.63
C HIS A 32 18.88 -6.06 28.45
N LEU A 33 19.96 -5.99 27.65
CA LEU A 33 20.84 -4.81 27.68
C LEU A 33 21.38 -4.35 26.32
N ARG A 34 20.57 -4.37 25.25
CA ARG A 34 20.82 -3.54 24.05
C ARG A 34 19.52 -3.06 23.39
N GLN A 35 18.78 -2.19 24.09
CA GLN A 35 17.80 -1.33 23.41
C GLN A 35 18.58 -0.38 22.50
N SER A 36 18.61 -0.72 21.21
CA SER A 36 19.26 0.06 20.18
C SER A 36 18.39 1.28 19.86
N PRO A 37 18.94 2.50 19.66
CA PRO A 37 18.15 3.69 19.29
C PRO A 37 17.33 3.51 18.01
N GLN A 38 17.65 2.50 17.20
CA GLN A 38 16.87 2.11 16.02
C GLN A 38 15.50 1.49 16.34
N GLN A 39 15.29 0.89 17.51
CA GLN A 39 13.96 0.35 17.87
C GLN A 39 12.96 1.44 18.27
N MET A 40 13.43 2.56 18.82
CA MET A 40 12.55 3.68 19.19
C MET A 40 12.00 4.40 17.95
N VAL A 41 12.80 4.59 16.89
CA VAL A 41 12.31 5.20 15.63
C VAL A 41 11.34 4.29 14.87
N SER A 42 11.52 2.97 14.91
CA SER A 42 10.57 2.02 14.32
C SER A 42 9.24 2.02 15.07
N GLN A 43 9.26 1.98 16.40
CA GLN A 43 8.05 2.06 17.22
C GLN A 43 7.33 3.41 17.09
N ALA A 44 8.06 4.52 16.98
CA ALA A 44 7.46 5.84 16.75
C ALA A 44 6.76 5.92 15.38
N ARG A 45 7.34 5.31 14.33
CA ARG A 45 6.70 5.19 13.01
C ARG A 45 5.44 4.32 13.06
N GLU A 46 5.48 3.21 13.78
CA GLU A 46 4.34 2.31 13.95
C GLU A 46 3.22 2.95 14.79
N GLN A 47 3.57 3.74 15.80
CA GLN A 47 2.60 4.48 16.63
C GLN A 47 1.98 5.66 15.86
N ALA A 48 2.77 6.39 15.06
CA ALA A 48 2.25 7.43 14.19
C ALA A 48 1.30 6.88 13.10
N ALA A 49 1.55 5.66 12.63
CA ALA A 49 0.67 4.97 11.68
C ALA A 49 -0.67 4.53 12.29
N ARG A 50 -0.75 4.34 13.62
CA ARG A 50 -2.00 3.95 14.30
C ARG A 50 -2.98 5.10 14.52
N GLY A 51 -2.51 6.36 14.53
CA GLY A 51 -3.34 7.55 14.77
C GLY A 51 -4.11 8.04 13.54
N ALA A 52 -3.72 7.64 12.33
CA ALA A 52 -4.40 8.02 11.09
C ALA A 52 -4.91 6.77 10.37
N GLN A 53 -5.99 6.19 10.87
CA GLN A 53 -6.70 5.09 10.18
C GLN A 53 -7.22 5.60 8.83
N ARG A 54 -6.42 5.42 7.77
CA ARG A 54 -6.79 5.85 6.42
C ARG A 54 -7.70 4.81 5.78
N THR A 55 -8.99 5.10 5.72
CA THR A 55 -9.96 4.25 5.03
C THR A 55 -9.81 4.37 3.52
N ARG A 56 -9.67 3.23 2.82
CA ARG A 56 -9.65 3.16 1.36
C ARG A 56 -11.07 3.04 0.81
N ARG A 57 -11.41 3.88 -0.16
CA ARG A 57 -12.63 3.75 -0.96
C ARG A 57 -12.25 3.59 -2.44
N THR A 58 -12.84 2.62 -3.11
CA THR A 58 -12.66 2.39 -4.54
C THR A 58 -13.89 2.94 -5.27
N VAL A 59 -13.68 3.51 -6.45
CA VAL A 59 -14.75 3.99 -7.34
C VAL A 59 -14.58 3.29 -8.67
N ASP A 60 -15.67 2.76 -9.21
CA ASP A 60 -15.72 2.24 -10.56
C ASP A 60 -16.00 3.39 -11.53
N LEU A 61 -15.05 3.65 -12.43
CA LEU A 61 -15.18 4.65 -13.49
C LEU A 61 -15.08 3.97 -14.85
N PRO A 62 -15.93 4.33 -15.83
CA PRO A 62 -15.73 3.93 -17.22
C PRO A 62 -14.34 4.35 -17.72
N VAL A 63 -13.75 3.56 -18.61
CA VAL A 63 -12.41 3.81 -19.18
C VAL A 63 -12.31 5.22 -19.78
N ALA A 64 -13.36 5.68 -20.47
CA ALA A 64 -13.43 7.02 -21.04
C ALA A 64 -13.33 8.11 -19.97
N THR A 65 -14.02 7.95 -18.84
CA THR A 65 -13.99 8.90 -17.72
C THR A 65 -12.63 8.89 -17.03
N HIS A 66 -12.01 7.71 -16.85
CA HIS A 66 -10.66 7.61 -16.30
C HIS A 66 -9.63 8.32 -17.19
N ARG A 67 -9.74 8.19 -18.51
CA ARG A 67 -8.88 8.90 -19.47
C ARG A 67 -9.07 10.42 -19.43
N ALA A 68 -10.33 10.88 -19.36
CA ALA A 68 -10.62 12.30 -19.25
C ALA A 68 -10.02 12.90 -17.96
N LEU A 69 -10.09 12.16 -16.85
CA LEU A 69 -9.47 12.57 -15.58
C LEU A 69 -7.94 12.68 -15.69
N ASP A 70 -7.28 11.69 -16.28
CA ASP A 70 -5.82 11.67 -16.46
C ASP A 70 -5.32 12.88 -17.28
N ILE A 71 -6.04 13.23 -18.34
CA ILE A 71 -5.74 14.40 -19.17
C ILE A 71 -5.89 15.69 -18.34
N TRP A 72 -6.99 15.81 -17.61
CA TRP A 72 -7.24 16.98 -16.76
C TRP A 72 -6.18 17.11 -15.66
N GLN A 73 -5.71 16.02 -15.07
CA GLN A 73 -4.67 16.04 -14.03
C GLN A 73 -3.34 16.58 -14.52
N ARG A 74 -2.98 16.26 -15.77
CA ARG A 74 -1.81 16.83 -16.43
C ARG A 74 -1.93 18.34 -16.57
N ASP A 75 -3.02 18.80 -17.17
CA ASP A 75 -3.30 20.24 -17.32
C ASP A 75 -3.37 20.96 -15.96
N ALA A 76 -3.97 20.35 -14.95
CA ALA A 76 -4.00 20.89 -13.59
C ALA A 76 -2.59 20.98 -12.98
N ALA A 77 -1.75 19.97 -13.19
CA ALA A 77 -0.37 19.97 -12.73
C ALA A 77 0.45 21.09 -13.39
N ASP A 78 0.29 21.27 -14.70
CA ASP A 78 0.93 22.34 -15.46
C ASP A 78 0.51 23.73 -14.93
N ARG A 79 -0.79 23.94 -14.65
CA ARG A 79 -1.30 25.20 -14.10
C ARG A 79 -0.82 25.49 -12.68
N LEU A 80 -0.71 24.45 -11.85
CA LEU A 80 -0.25 24.57 -10.47
C LEU A 80 1.29 24.62 -10.36
N GLY A 81 2.02 24.36 -11.46
CA GLY A 81 3.47 24.28 -11.47
C GLY A 81 4.04 23.09 -10.69
N VAL A 82 3.23 22.04 -10.49
CA VAL A 82 3.65 20.82 -9.77
C VAL A 82 3.95 19.69 -10.74
N ALA A 83 4.81 18.75 -10.32
CA ALA A 83 5.21 17.64 -11.18
C ALA A 83 4.07 16.66 -11.51
N ARG A 84 3.09 16.50 -10.60
CA ARG A 84 1.93 15.63 -10.80
C ARG A 84 0.80 16.00 -9.86
N VAL A 85 -0.43 15.82 -10.33
CA VAL A 85 -1.63 15.80 -9.50
C VAL A 85 -2.16 14.37 -9.51
N THR A 86 -2.24 13.72 -8.35
CA THR A 86 -2.68 12.32 -8.26
C THR A 86 -4.21 12.20 -8.17
N GLY A 87 -4.77 11.06 -8.60
CA GLY A 87 -6.21 10.79 -8.44
C GLY A 87 -6.68 10.88 -6.99
N GLN A 88 -5.82 10.50 -6.06
CA GLN A 88 -6.09 10.57 -4.64
C GLN A 88 -6.24 12.01 -4.14
N GLU A 89 -5.39 12.94 -4.59
CA GLU A 89 -5.48 14.36 -4.23
C GLU A 89 -6.76 14.98 -4.77
N VAL A 90 -7.11 14.66 -6.02
CA VAL A 90 -8.36 15.12 -6.64
C VAL A 90 -9.56 14.62 -5.86
N LEU A 91 -9.63 13.33 -5.56
CA LEU A 91 -10.75 12.75 -4.82
C LEU A 91 -10.82 13.29 -3.38
N ALA A 92 -9.68 13.48 -2.71
CA ALA A 92 -9.66 14.06 -1.37
C ALA A 92 -10.21 15.50 -1.39
N ALA A 93 -9.74 16.34 -2.30
CA ALA A 93 -10.21 17.72 -2.44
C ALA A 93 -11.70 17.80 -2.76
N LEU A 94 -12.21 16.92 -3.64
CA LEU A 94 -13.63 16.86 -3.97
C LEU A 94 -14.48 16.43 -2.78
N VAL A 95 -14.00 15.49 -1.96
CA VAL A 95 -14.71 15.08 -0.74
C VAL A 95 -14.71 16.21 0.29
N ASP A 96 -13.59 16.88 0.49
CA ASP A 96 -13.51 18.02 1.42
C ASP A 96 -14.47 19.15 0.99
N GLN A 97 -14.51 19.47 -0.30
CA GLN A 97 -15.46 20.45 -0.85
C GLN A 97 -16.91 20.01 -0.69
N LEU A 98 -17.22 18.73 -0.94
CA LEU A 98 -18.57 18.18 -0.76
C LEU A 98 -19.04 18.31 0.69
N LEU A 99 -18.14 18.13 1.66
CA LEU A 99 -18.47 18.20 3.08
C LEU A 99 -18.50 19.64 3.61
N ALA A 100 -17.78 20.57 2.98
CA ALA A 100 -17.72 21.98 3.39
C ALA A 100 -18.79 22.86 2.72
N ASP A 101 -19.18 22.57 1.48
CA ASP A 101 -20.14 23.40 0.72
C ASP A 101 -21.52 22.72 0.57
N PRO A 102 -22.56 23.21 1.28
CA PRO A 102 -23.91 22.64 1.20
C PRO A 102 -24.53 22.79 -0.19
N LYS A 103 -24.12 23.79 -1.00
CA LYS A 103 -24.62 23.94 -2.37
C LYS A 103 -24.07 22.85 -3.27
N LEU A 104 -22.79 22.50 -3.12
CA LEU A 104 -22.19 21.40 -3.87
C LEU A 104 -22.82 20.07 -3.47
N ALA A 105 -23.08 19.85 -2.18
CA ALA A 105 -23.80 18.66 -1.70
C ALA A 105 -25.20 18.54 -2.30
N ALA A 106 -25.97 19.63 -2.35
CA ALA A 106 -27.29 19.65 -2.97
C ALA A 106 -27.22 19.33 -4.48
N GLN A 107 -26.25 19.90 -5.20
CA GLN A 107 -26.05 19.64 -6.63
C GLN A 107 -25.72 18.17 -6.90
N ILE A 108 -24.79 17.59 -6.13
CA ILE A 108 -24.42 16.18 -6.24
C ILE A 108 -25.62 15.27 -5.91
N THR A 109 -26.38 15.60 -4.86
CA THR A 109 -27.59 14.87 -4.49
C THR A 109 -28.61 14.86 -5.64
N ARG A 110 -28.86 16.01 -6.27
CA ARG A 110 -29.74 16.11 -7.44
C ARG A 110 -29.22 15.32 -8.64
N ALA A 111 -27.92 15.35 -8.90
CA ALA A 111 -27.30 14.59 -9.98
C ALA A 111 -27.41 13.07 -9.77
N ILE A 112 -27.30 12.60 -8.53
CA ILE A 112 -27.51 11.19 -8.16
C ILE A 112 -28.99 10.81 -8.36
N GLN A 113 -29.93 11.64 -7.92
CA GLN A 113 -31.37 11.39 -8.11
C GLN A 113 -31.74 11.28 -9.60
N ALA A 114 -31.17 12.12 -10.46
CA ALA A 114 -31.46 12.10 -11.89
C ALA A 114 -30.94 10.85 -12.63
N ARG A 115 -30.03 10.07 -12.01
CA ARG A 115 -29.44 8.86 -12.59
C ARG A 115 -30.06 7.57 -12.05
N ARG A 116 -30.91 7.67 -11.03
CA ARG A 116 -31.58 6.54 -10.38
C ARG A 116 -32.99 6.39 -10.92
#